data_AF-A0A948ATV7-F1
#
_entry.id   AF-A0A948ATV7-F1
#
_cell.length_a   1.000
_cell.length_b   1.000
_cell.length_c   1.000
_cell.angle_alpha   90.00
_cell.angle_beta   90.00
_cell.angle_gamma   90.00
#
_symmetry.space_group_name_H-M   'P 1'
#
loop_
_entity.id
_entity.type
_entity.pdbx_description
1 polymer ?
#
loop_
_entity_poly.entity_id
_entity_poly.type
_entity_poly.pdbx_seq_one_letter_code
_entity_poly.pdbx_strand_id
1 'polypeptide(L)'
;MKKLLTVVALSFVLAAGAAFAQPFYVAGDMNGWNAETLQMVDDGTSGDAVAGDGIHSLLVTIEFAGRHEWKAALFGWGDSWPYSGNSWFYTTSDNEDVLFTFNINTVGDGWLADGYWPYTDHSLAIKIVGDVQVPLGDPDNWNNATGSLFLHDDGLNGDAVAGDGYYTLLGNIGTPATYYWKVVVDGTWDAIGADGAGVNAANMELVLSEPCLVYFVLNANLGRLYASCEAPVDNEVLNWSNVKSLYR
;
A
#
# COMPACT_ATOMS: atom_id res chain seq x y z
N MET A 1 -17.50 46.01 -52.65
CA MET A 1 -16.92 46.46 -51.36
C MET A 1 -16.98 45.29 -50.40
N LYS A 2 -15.89 44.50 -50.30
CA LYS A 2 -15.80 43.33 -49.41
C LYS A 2 -15.40 43.82 -48.02
N LYS A 3 -16.24 43.57 -47.00
CA LYS A 3 -15.93 43.86 -45.60
C LYS A 3 -14.97 42.79 -45.09
N LEU A 4 -13.76 43.20 -44.69
CA LEU A 4 -12.75 42.34 -44.08
C LEU A 4 -13.11 42.17 -42.59
N LEU A 5 -13.34 40.94 -42.16
CA LEU A 5 -13.56 40.59 -40.75
C LEU A 5 -12.19 40.26 -40.14
N THR A 6 -11.69 41.11 -39.23
CA THR A 6 -10.47 40.83 -38.47
C THR A 6 -10.84 39.97 -37.28
N VAL A 7 -10.43 38.70 -37.28
CA VAL A 7 -10.51 37.81 -36.12
C VAL A 7 -9.25 38.02 -35.28
N VAL A 8 -9.41 38.55 -34.07
CA VAL A 8 -8.35 38.59 -33.07
C VAL A 8 -8.40 37.25 -32.33
N ALA A 9 -7.43 36.37 -32.59
CA ALA A 9 -7.23 35.17 -31.78
C ALA A 9 -6.59 35.59 -30.45
N LEU A 10 -7.36 35.53 -29.37
CA LEU A 10 -6.88 35.78 -28.02
C LEU A 10 -6.29 34.47 -27.48
N SER A 11 -4.97 34.35 -27.56
CA SER A 11 -4.23 33.21 -27.00
C SER A 11 -4.23 33.33 -25.47
N PHE A 12 -5.10 32.58 -24.78
CA PHE A 12 -4.97 32.37 -23.34
C PHE A 12 -3.84 31.36 -23.10
N VAL A 13 -2.69 31.86 -22.67
CA VAL A 13 -1.67 31.02 -22.03
C VAL A 13 -2.20 30.70 -20.63
N LEU A 14 -2.68 29.48 -20.41
CA LEU A 14 -2.85 28.97 -19.05
C LEU A 14 -1.44 28.77 -18.49
N ALA A 15 -0.96 29.73 -17.69
CA ALA A 15 0.13 29.46 -16.76
C ALA A 15 -0.47 28.60 -15.65
N ALA A 16 -0.31 27.28 -15.75
CA ALA A 16 -0.49 26.40 -14.61
C ALA A 16 0.57 26.81 -13.59
N GLY A 17 0.16 27.49 -12.51
CA GLY A 17 1.03 27.70 -11.38
C GLY A 17 1.39 26.34 -10.82
N ALA A 18 2.67 25.99 -10.84
CA ALA A 18 3.17 24.85 -10.09
C ALA A 18 2.86 25.13 -8.61
N ALA A 19 1.82 24.49 -8.07
CA ALA A 19 1.79 24.26 -6.64
C ALA A 19 3.08 23.48 -6.36
N PHE A 20 4.00 24.07 -5.60
CA PHE A 20 5.16 23.32 -5.13
C PHE A 20 4.62 22.16 -4.30
N ALA A 21 4.65 20.95 -4.86
CA ALA A 21 4.36 19.74 -4.12
C ALA A 21 5.26 19.74 -2.88
N GLN A 22 4.70 19.43 -1.71
CA GLN A 22 5.52 19.33 -0.51
C GLN A 22 6.51 18.17 -0.69
N PRO A 23 7.80 18.35 -0.38
CA PRO A 23 8.76 17.29 -0.53
C PRO A 23 8.55 16.25 0.59
N PHE A 24 8.39 14.99 0.19
CA PHE A 24 8.40 13.85 1.08
C PHE A 24 9.76 13.17 1.04
N TYR A 25 10.16 12.54 2.13
CA TYR A 25 11.48 11.91 2.30
C TYR A 25 11.33 10.51 2.87
N VAL A 26 12.17 9.60 2.39
CA VAL A 26 12.41 8.32 3.04
C VAL A 26 13.35 8.56 4.23
N ALA A 27 12.91 8.22 5.43
CA ALA A 27 13.73 8.27 6.63
C ALA A 27 13.63 6.95 7.38
N GLY A 28 14.75 6.27 7.57
CA GLY A 28 14.79 4.96 8.21
C GLY A 28 16.18 4.58 8.67
N ASP A 29 16.36 3.38 9.20
CA ASP A 29 17.67 2.96 9.70
C ASP A 29 18.76 3.00 8.61
N MET A 30 18.39 2.75 7.35
CA MET A 30 19.29 2.76 6.19
C MET A 30 19.95 4.12 5.92
N ASN A 31 19.39 5.22 6.44
CA ASN A 31 19.97 6.56 6.31
C ASN A 31 20.15 7.27 7.65
N GLY A 32 20.09 6.53 8.77
CA GLY A 32 20.22 7.10 10.10
C GLY A 32 19.04 7.96 10.53
N TRP A 33 17.84 7.67 10.05
CA TRP A 33 16.60 8.40 10.32
C TRP A 33 16.66 9.87 9.89
N ASN A 34 17.27 10.11 8.72
CA ASN A 34 17.42 11.46 8.16
C ASN A 34 16.26 11.79 7.21
N ALA A 35 15.37 12.69 7.62
CA ALA A 35 14.22 13.16 6.83
C ALA A 35 14.54 14.37 5.93
N GLU A 36 15.76 14.46 5.39
CA GLU A 36 16.21 15.59 4.58
C GLU A 36 16.99 15.19 3.31
N THR A 37 17.44 13.94 3.20
CA THR A 37 18.41 13.54 2.16
C THR A 37 17.85 12.64 1.06
N LEU A 38 16.89 11.76 1.39
CA LEU A 38 16.29 10.82 0.44
C LEU A 38 14.90 11.29 0.01
N GLN A 39 14.86 12.33 -0.85
CA GLN A 39 13.61 12.91 -1.30
C GLN A 39 12.86 11.99 -2.29
N MET A 40 11.56 11.81 -2.06
CA MET A 40 10.61 11.15 -2.95
C MET A 40 10.00 12.18 -3.91
N VAL A 41 9.86 11.81 -5.19
CA VAL A 41 9.38 12.70 -6.27
C VAL A 41 8.17 12.10 -6.98
N ASP A 42 7.33 12.99 -7.53
CA ASP A 42 6.13 12.67 -8.32
C ASP A 42 6.26 13.39 -9.68
N ASP A 43 7.34 13.04 -10.40
CA ASP A 43 7.79 13.71 -11.63
C ASP A 43 8.13 12.77 -12.80
N GLY A 44 7.78 11.49 -12.68
CA GLY A 44 8.05 10.42 -13.64
C GLY A 44 9.52 9.98 -13.67
N THR A 45 10.28 10.28 -12.61
CA THR A 45 11.68 9.87 -12.45
C THR A 45 11.93 9.11 -11.15
N SER A 46 13.13 8.55 -10.98
CA SER A 46 13.56 7.97 -9.69
C SER A 46 12.67 6.84 -9.16
N GLY A 47 12.04 6.07 -10.06
CA GLY A 47 11.10 5.01 -9.70
C GLY A 47 9.63 5.45 -9.74
N ASP A 48 9.36 6.74 -9.94
CA ASP A 48 8.00 7.21 -10.21
C ASP A 48 7.59 6.91 -11.65
N ALA A 49 6.43 6.28 -11.80
CA ALA A 49 5.91 5.81 -13.07
C ALA A 49 5.15 6.89 -13.84
N VAL A 50 4.41 7.75 -13.13
CA VAL A 50 3.45 8.68 -13.73
C VAL A 50 3.52 10.00 -12.98
N ALA A 51 4.16 10.98 -13.60
CA ALA A 51 4.30 12.32 -13.04
C ALA A 51 2.95 12.98 -12.71
N GLY A 52 2.85 13.53 -11.50
CA GLY A 52 1.73 14.33 -11.00
C GLY A 52 0.50 13.50 -10.63
N ASP A 53 0.65 12.21 -10.36
CA ASP A 53 -0.45 11.32 -9.98
C ASP A 53 -0.66 11.24 -8.46
N GLY A 54 0.16 11.94 -7.66
CA GLY A 54 0.09 11.93 -6.20
C GLY A 54 0.76 10.71 -5.57
N ILE A 55 1.55 9.94 -6.31
CA ILE A 55 2.36 8.84 -5.81
C ILE A 55 3.83 9.23 -5.86
N HIS A 56 4.35 9.70 -4.73
CA HIS A 56 5.75 10.02 -4.62
C HIS A 56 6.57 8.74 -4.54
N SER A 57 7.67 8.67 -5.28
CA SER A 57 8.52 7.48 -5.34
C SER A 57 10.00 7.80 -5.23
N LEU A 58 10.77 6.82 -4.75
CA LEU A 58 12.23 6.85 -4.74
C LEU A 58 12.79 5.42 -4.78
N LEU A 59 13.66 5.14 -5.74
CA LEU A 59 14.47 3.93 -5.77
C LEU A 59 15.75 4.12 -4.93
N VAL A 60 16.00 3.24 -3.97
CA VAL A 60 17.18 3.30 -3.09
C VAL A 60 17.87 1.94 -3.05
N THR A 61 19.18 1.91 -3.27
CA THR A 61 20.01 0.72 -3.05
C THR A 61 20.29 0.57 -1.55
N ILE A 62 19.89 -0.56 -0.97
CA ILE A 62 20.04 -0.87 0.45
C ILE A 62 21.33 -1.65 0.68
N GLU A 63 22.29 -1.06 1.40
CA GLU A 63 23.66 -1.58 1.52
C GLU A 63 23.72 -3.00 2.12
N PHE A 64 22.89 -3.29 3.12
CA PHE A 64 22.91 -4.56 3.86
C PHE A 64 21.58 -5.27 3.79
N ALA A 65 21.62 -6.59 3.63
CA ALA A 65 20.45 -7.45 3.74
C ALA A 65 19.87 -7.41 5.16
N GLY A 66 18.55 -7.51 5.27
CA GLY A 66 17.87 -7.75 6.53
C GLY A 66 16.53 -7.04 6.66
N ARG A 67 16.06 -6.95 7.90
CA ARG A 67 14.86 -6.21 8.26
C ARG A 67 15.21 -4.75 8.51
N HIS A 68 14.48 -3.86 7.85
CA HIS A 68 14.63 -2.42 8.00
C HIS A 68 13.31 -1.77 8.40
N GLU A 69 13.40 -0.63 9.06
CA GLU A 69 12.29 0.23 9.43
C GLU A 69 12.48 1.62 8.82
N TRP A 70 11.36 2.22 8.41
CA TRP A 70 11.37 3.53 7.77
C TRP A 70 10.03 4.26 7.92
N LYS A 71 10.01 5.53 7.52
CA LYS A 71 8.82 6.37 7.40
C LYS A 71 8.94 7.24 6.14
N ALA A 72 7.79 7.54 5.55
CA ALA A 72 7.67 8.73 4.70
C ALA A 72 7.51 9.94 5.62
N ALA A 73 8.30 10.98 5.43
CA ALA A 73 8.29 12.16 6.29
C ALA A 73 8.36 13.45 5.48
N LEU A 74 7.79 14.52 6.04
CA LEU A 74 8.12 15.87 5.57
C LEU A 74 9.54 16.25 6.02
N PHE A 75 10.11 17.26 5.35
CA PHE A 75 11.42 17.81 5.69
C PHE A 75 11.55 18.05 7.20
N GLY A 76 12.59 17.50 7.82
CA GLY A 76 12.89 17.73 9.23
C GLY A 76 11.80 17.23 10.19
N TRP A 77 11.03 16.20 9.81
CA TRP A 77 9.98 15.59 10.61
C TRP A 77 8.75 16.47 10.88
N GLY A 78 8.42 17.37 9.96
CA GLY A 78 7.21 18.21 10.08
C GLY A 78 5.90 17.40 10.21
N ASP A 79 5.83 16.27 9.51
CA ASP A 79 4.84 15.20 9.67
C ASP A 79 5.45 13.87 9.19
N SER A 80 4.87 12.73 9.53
CA SER A 80 5.37 11.41 9.08
C SER A 80 4.34 10.29 9.12
N TRP A 81 4.50 9.33 8.22
CA TRP A 81 3.61 8.19 8.03
C TRP A 81 4.38 6.85 8.03
N PRO A 82 3.74 5.74 8.47
CA PRO A 82 2.39 5.70 9.03
C PRO A 82 2.35 6.36 10.42
N TYR A 83 1.17 6.78 10.86
CA TYR A 83 1.02 7.43 12.18
C TYR A 83 1.16 6.43 13.34
N SER A 84 0.80 5.16 13.11
CA SER A 84 0.83 4.11 14.13
C SER A 84 2.23 3.65 14.54
N GLY A 85 3.26 3.99 13.78
CA GLY A 85 4.62 3.55 14.04
C GLY A 85 5.51 3.70 12.82
N ASN A 86 6.54 2.87 12.73
CA ASN A 86 7.39 2.78 11.55
C ASN A 86 6.78 1.80 10.55
N SER A 87 6.99 2.06 9.27
CA SER A 87 6.88 1.04 8.23
C SER A 87 8.10 0.11 8.26
N TRP A 88 8.08 -0.95 7.48
CA TRP A 88 9.10 -1.99 7.47
C TRP A 88 9.27 -2.57 6.06
N PHE A 89 10.43 -3.15 5.79
CA PHE A 89 10.68 -3.99 4.61
C PHE A 89 11.80 -5.00 4.91
N TYR A 90 11.93 -6.00 4.06
CA TYR A 90 13.00 -7.00 4.13
C TYR A 90 13.77 -7.07 2.82
N THR A 91 15.09 -6.98 2.91
CA THR A 91 16.01 -7.32 1.82
C THR A 91 16.63 -8.68 2.07
N THR A 92 16.85 -9.46 1.01
CA THR A 92 17.40 -10.83 1.11
C THR A 92 18.89 -10.90 0.77
N SER A 93 19.42 -9.85 0.16
CA SER A 93 20.82 -9.71 -0.23
C SER A 93 21.29 -8.26 -0.12
N ASP A 94 22.59 -8.09 0.06
CA ASP A 94 23.22 -6.77 0.14
C ASP A 94 23.13 -6.06 -1.21
N ASN A 95 22.89 -4.74 -1.19
CA ASN A 95 22.73 -3.88 -2.37
C ASN A 95 21.51 -4.21 -3.23
N GLU A 96 20.41 -4.66 -2.62
CA GLU A 96 19.10 -4.73 -3.28
C GLU A 96 18.53 -3.32 -3.49
N ASP A 97 17.99 -3.06 -4.69
CA ASP A 97 17.24 -1.84 -4.97
C ASP A 97 15.81 -1.99 -4.46
N VAL A 98 15.38 -1.06 -3.61
CA VAL A 98 14.04 -1.03 -3.02
C VAL A 98 13.30 0.20 -3.52
N LEU A 99 12.10 -0.01 -4.08
CA LEU A 99 11.24 1.07 -4.52
C LEU A 99 10.34 1.53 -3.37
N PHE A 100 10.65 2.70 -2.82
CA PHE A 100 9.82 3.38 -1.83
C PHE A 100 8.73 4.17 -2.52
N THR A 101 7.50 4.05 -2.02
CA THR A 101 6.34 4.78 -2.54
C THR A 101 5.52 5.37 -1.40
N PHE A 102 4.95 6.53 -1.66
CA PHE A 102 4.08 7.24 -0.72
C PHE A 102 2.92 7.86 -1.49
N ASN A 103 1.75 7.28 -1.35
CA ASN A 103 0.54 7.74 -2.01
C ASN A 103 -0.22 8.70 -1.10
N ILE A 104 -0.39 9.94 -1.55
CA ILE A 104 -1.09 11.00 -0.79
C ILE A 104 -2.55 11.15 -1.19
N ASN A 105 -3.01 10.42 -2.20
CA ASN A 105 -4.38 10.49 -2.67
C ASN A 105 -5.35 9.90 -1.64
N THR A 106 -6.56 10.43 -1.60
CA THR A 106 -7.70 9.75 -0.95
C THR A 106 -8.55 9.09 -2.02
N VAL A 107 -8.66 7.76 -2.00
CA VAL A 107 -9.24 7.01 -3.12
C VAL A 107 -10.74 6.77 -2.95
N GLY A 108 -11.18 6.40 -1.74
CA GLY A 108 -12.59 6.17 -1.40
C GLY A 108 -13.20 4.95 -2.08
N ASP A 109 -12.40 3.96 -2.45
CA ASP A 109 -12.78 2.74 -3.19
C ASP A 109 -13.06 1.53 -2.28
N GLY A 110 -12.96 1.71 -0.95
CA GLY A 110 -13.18 0.66 0.05
C GLY A 110 -11.93 -0.15 0.40
N TRP A 111 -10.82 0.05 -0.30
CA TRP A 111 -9.53 -0.52 0.05
C TRP A 111 -8.82 0.37 1.08
N LEU A 112 -8.07 -0.25 1.99
CA LEU A 112 -7.32 0.47 3.01
C LEU A 112 -5.82 0.14 2.94
N ALA A 113 -4.90 1.06 3.22
CA ALA A 113 -5.16 2.44 3.59
C ALA A 113 -5.79 3.27 2.48
N ASP A 114 -6.62 4.24 2.89
CA ASP A 114 -7.37 5.09 1.96
C ASP A 114 -6.58 6.35 1.55
N GLY A 115 -5.56 6.72 2.31
CA GLY A 115 -4.73 7.90 2.06
C GLY A 115 -3.45 7.91 2.88
N TYR A 116 -2.44 8.64 2.39
CA TYR A 116 -1.14 8.83 3.04
C TYR A 116 -0.48 7.52 3.49
N TRP A 117 -0.36 6.55 2.59
CA TRP A 117 0.23 5.25 2.93
C TRP A 117 1.61 5.06 2.32
N PRO A 118 2.64 4.86 3.17
CA PRO A 118 3.96 4.47 2.72
C PRO A 118 4.01 2.96 2.48
N TYR A 119 4.71 2.56 1.41
CA TYR A 119 4.87 1.15 1.08
C TYR A 119 6.11 0.93 0.21
N THR A 120 6.68 -0.28 0.25
CA THR A 120 7.75 -0.70 -0.66
C THR A 120 7.39 -1.99 -1.40
N ASP A 121 8.08 -2.26 -2.49
CA ASP A 121 8.05 -3.55 -3.19
C ASP A 121 8.63 -4.73 -2.36
N HIS A 122 9.26 -4.44 -1.23
CA HIS A 122 9.88 -5.40 -0.32
C HIS A 122 9.11 -5.60 1.01
N SER A 123 7.84 -5.16 1.07
CA SER A 123 6.98 -5.22 2.27
C SER A 123 5.86 -6.28 2.16
N LEU A 124 6.18 -7.55 1.89
CA LEU A 124 5.16 -8.60 1.75
C LEU A 124 4.76 -9.27 3.08
N ALA A 125 3.48 -9.24 3.42
CA ALA A 125 2.88 -9.91 4.57
C ALA A 125 1.60 -10.63 4.14
N ILE A 126 1.48 -11.94 4.35
CA ILE A 126 0.37 -12.75 3.79
C ILE A 126 -0.40 -13.57 4.81
N LYS A 127 0.02 -13.59 6.08
CA LYS A 127 -0.68 -14.35 7.12
C LYS A 127 -1.77 -13.50 7.75
N ILE A 128 -3.01 -13.98 7.74
CA ILE A 128 -4.12 -13.29 8.42
C ILE A 128 -4.00 -13.51 9.92
N VAL A 129 -4.11 -12.41 10.68
CA VAL A 129 -4.28 -12.44 12.13
C VAL A 129 -5.42 -11.55 12.56
N GLY A 130 -6.05 -11.89 13.68
CA GLY A 130 -7.12 -11.10 14.25
C GLY A 130 -8.25 -11.93 14.86
N ASP A 131 -9.38 -11.27 15.10
CA ASP A 131 -10.58 -11.90 15.62
C ASP A 131 -11.28 -12.80 14.59
N VAL A 132 -10.83 -12.76 13.34
CA VAL A 132 -11.29 -13.61 12.24
C VAL A 132 -10.69 -15.01 12.27
N GLN A 133 -9.59 -15.25 12.99
CA GLN A 133 -8.88 -16.54 12.93
C GLN A 133 -9.72 -17.72 13.43
N VAL A 134 -10.26 -17.63 14.65
CA VAL A 134 -11.11 -18.69 15.21
C VAL A 134 -12.36 -18.95 14.35
N PRO A 135 -13.12 -17.93 13.89
CA PRO A 135 -14.20 -18.13 12.93
C PRO A 135 -13.79 -18.87 11.65
N LEU A 136 -12.55 -18.70 11.20
CA LEU A 136 -11.98 -19.33 10.01
C LEU A 136 -11.31 -20.69 10.27
N GLY A 137 -11.34 -21.17 11.51
CA GLY A 137 -10.90 -22.51 11.88
C GLY A 137 -9.49 -22.62 12.48
N ASP A 138 -8.80 -21.49 12.68
CA ASP A 138 -7.58 -21.47 13.50
C ASP A 138 -7.93 -21.66 14.99
N PRO A 139 -6.99 -22.17 15.83
CA PRO A 139 -7.28 -22.46 17.23
C PRO A 139 -7.38 -21.21 18.12
N ASP A 140 -6.70 -20.13 17.75
CA ASP A 140 -6.56 -18.92 18.57
C ASP A 140 -6.61 -17.66 17.69
N ASN A 141 -7.16 -16.58 18.26
CA ASN A 141 -7.10 -15.25 17.66
C ASN A 141 -5.75 -14.57 17.94
N TRP A 142 -5.39 -13.60 17.11
CA TRP A 142 -4.15 -12.82 17.24
C TRP A 142 -2.88 -13.68 17.36
N ASN A 143 -2.85 -14.80 16.64
CA ASN A 143 -1.73 -15.74 16.65
C ASN A 143 -0.96 -15.64 15.33
N ASN A 144 0.20 -15.01 15.39
CA ASN A 144 1.13 -14.90 14.27
C ASN A 144 2.15 -16.04 14.19
N ALA A 145 2.25 -16.90 15.20
CA ALA A 145 3.29 -17.92 15.30
C ALA A 145 2.86 -19.29 14.76
N THR A 146 1.57 -19.60 14.84
CA THR A 146 0.98 -20.86 14.39
C THR A 146 -0.32 -20.60 13.63
N GLY A 147 -0.88 -21.60 12.95
CA GLY A 147 -2.09 -21.45 12.14
C GLY A 147 -1.81 -21.58 10.64
N SER A 148 -2.89 -21.67 9.85
CA SER A 148 -2.81 -21.96 8.41
C SER A 148 -3.49 -20.92 7.53
N LEU A 149 -3.91 -19.79 8.10
CA LEU A 149 -4.62 -18.75 7.36
C LEU A 149 -3.64 -17.84 6.61
N PHE A 150 -3.28 -18.28 5.41
CA PHE A 150 -2.45 -17.53 4.47
C PHE A 150 -3.29 -17.07 3.28
N LEU A 151 -2.98 -15.87 2.79
CA LEU A 151 -3.44 -15.41 1.49
C LEU A 151 -2.59 -16.05 0.38
N HIS A 152 -3.19 -16.27 -0.78
CA HIS A 152 -2.55 -16.91 -1.94
C HIS A 152 -2.80 -16.14 -3.24
N ASP A 153 -1.77 -16.09 -4.09
CA ASP A 153 -1.78 -15.50 -5.44
C ASP A 153 -1.55 -16.64 -6.45
N ASP A 154 -2.48 -17.61 -6.45
CA ASP A 154 -2.39 -18.91 -7.12
C ASP A 154 -3.56 -19.22 -8.09
N GLY A 155 -4.45 -18.24 -8.31
CA GLY A 155 -5.65 -18.37 -9.14
C GLY A 155 -6.76 -19.20 -8.48
N LEU A 156 -6.72 -19.38 -7.15
CA LEU A 156 -7.72 -20.10 -6.36
C LEU A 156 -8.21 -19.24 -5.17
N ASN A 157 -9.21 -19.74 -4.42
CA ASN A 157 -9.66 -19.13 -3.15
C ASN A 157 -10.03 -17.63 -3.21
N GLY A 158 -10.60 -17.19 -4.33
CA GLY A 158 -11.01 -15.80 -4.54
C GLY A 158 -10.07 -15.01 -5.44
N ASP A 159 -8.90 -15.56 -5.76
CA ASP A 159 -7.95 -15.02 -6.72
C ASP A 159 -8.35 -15.43 -8.14
N ALA A 160 -8.53 -14.43 -9.00
CA ALA A 160 -8.93 -14.62 -10.38
C ALA A 160 -7.75 -14.91 -11.31
N VAL A 161 -6.55 -14.40 -11.01
CA VAL A 161 -5.39 -14.42 -11.89
C VAL A 161 -4.11 -14.66 -11.08
N ALA A 162 -3.59 -15.88 -11.14
CA ALA A 162 -2.34 -16.22 -10.47
C ALA A 162 -1.16 -15.34 -10.92
N GLY A 163 -0.40 -14.84 -9.95
CA GLY A 163 0.83 -14.08 -10.09
C GLY A 163 0.64 -12.60 -10.41
N ASP A 164 -0.54 -12.03 -10.23
CA ASP A 164 -0.82 -10.62 -10.50
C ASP A 164 -0.55 -9.70 -9.29
N GLY A 165 -0.19 -10.29 -8.14
CA GLY A 165 0.10 -9.59 -6.91
C GLY A 165 -1.13 -9.36 -6.02
N TYR A 166 -2.29 -9.92 -6.37
CA TYR A 166 -3.46 -9.97 -5.50
C TYR A 166 -3.50 -11.29 -4.74
N TYR A 167 -3.19 -11.23 -3.45
CA TYR A 167 -3.22 -12.39 -2.57
C TYR A 167 -4.59 -12.47 -1.91
N THR A 168 -5.26 -13.63 -2.01
CA THR A 168 -6.62 -13.82 -1.52
C THR A 168 -6.79 -15.00 -0.57
N LEU A 169 -7.80 -14.92 0.29
CA LEU A 169 -8.38 -16.04 1.01
C LEU A 169 -9.90 -15.88 1.06
N LEU A 170 -10.62 -16.96 0.75
CA LEU A 170 -12.05 -17.07 0.97
C LEU A 170 -12.34 -17.79 2.28
N GLY A 171 -13.15 -17.16 3.13
CA GLY A 171 -13.43 -17.66 4.46
C GLY A 171 -14.89 -17.49 4.87
N ASN A 172 -15.56 -18.56 5.26
CA ASN A 172 -16.95 -18.48 5.72
C ASN A 172 -17.02 -18.09 7.20
N ILE A 173 -17.56 -16.91 7.50
CA ILE A 173 -17.77 -16.44 8.88
C ILE A 173 -19.26 -16.57 9.22
N GLY A 174 -19.54 -17.48 10.16
CA GLY A 174 -20.90 -17.87 10.50
C GLY A 174 -21.64 -16.94 11.48
N THR A 175 -20.93 -16.00 12.11
CA THR A 175 -21.49 -15.15 13.17
C THR A 175 -21.46 -13.69 12.74
N PRO A 176 -22.59 -12.99 12.75
CA PRO A 176 -22.61 -11.54 12.55
C PRO A 176 -21.94 -10.83 13.72
N ALA A 177 -20.93 -10.01 13.44
CA ALA A 177 -20.20 -9.21 14.42
C ALA A 177 -19.31 -8.18 13.72
N THR A 178 -18.67 -7.32 14.52
CA THR A 178 -17.49 -6.59 14.08
C THR A 178 -16.26 -7.43 14.42
N TYR A 179 -15.38 -7.60 13.43
CA TYR A 179 -14.11 -8.29 13.54
C TYR A 179 -12.97 -7.32 13.24
N TYR A 180 -11.87 -7.48 13.96
CA TYR A 180 -10.63 -6.77 13.69
C TYR A 180 -9.57 -7.72 13.19
N TRP A 181 -8.85 -7.32 12.13
CA TRP A 181 -7.84 -8.17 11.52
C TRP A 181 -6.73 -7.35 10.85
N LYS A 182 -5.67 -8.02 10.43
CA LYS A 182 -4.61 -7.49 9.57
C LYS A 182 -3.86 -8.67 8.93
N VAL A 183 -2.92 -8.37 8.04
CA VAL A 183 -1.96 -9.40 7.58
C VAL A 183 -0.59 -9.13 8.16
N VAL A 184 0.16 -10.18 8.48
CA VAL A 184 1.51 -10.11 9.06
C VAL A 184 2.49 -10.98 8.28
N VAL A 185 3.77 -10.65 8.41
CA VAL A 185 4.86 -11.59 8.12
C VAL A 185 4.78 -12.74 9.11
N ASP A 186 4.87 -13.98 8.62
CA ASP A 186 4.72 -15.16 9.47
C ASP A 186 5.76 -15.18 10.60
N GLY A 187 5.28 -15.39 11.83
CA GLY A 187 6.11 -15.34 13.03
C GLY A 187 6.50 -13.94 13.52
N THR A 188 6.08 -12.85 12.86
CA THR A 188 6.37 -11.46 13.30
C THR A 188 5.10 -10.61 13.37
N TRP A 189 5.23 -9.38 13.87
CA TRP A 189 4.13 -8.40 13.94
C TRP A 189 4.26 -7.29 12.89
N ASP A 190 5.22 -7.43 11.97
CA ASP A 190 5.34 -6.58 10.81
C ASP A 190 4.13 -6.82 9.92
N ALA A 191 3.26 -5.81 9.87
CA ALA A 191 1.91 -5.96 9.36
C ALA A 191 1.61 -5.01 8.21
N ILE A 192 0.59 -5.35 7.44
CA ILE A 192 -0.17 -4.41 6.62
C ILE A 192 -1.56 -4.32 7.24
N GLY A 193 -2.05 -3.11 7.46
CA GLY A 193 -3.31 -2.83 8.12
C GLY A 193 -4.05 -1.64 7.51
N ALA A 194 -4.97 -1.05 8.28
CA ALA A 194 -5.83 0.03 7.83
C ALA A 194 -5.09 1.35 7.50
N ASP A 195 -3.84 1.48 7.93
CA ASP A 195 -2.95 2.62 7.66
C ASP A 195 -1.68 2.23 6.88
N GLY A 196 -1.72 1.07 6.19
CA GLY A 196 -0.63 0.58 5.34
C GLY A 196 0.34 -0.35 6.07
N ALA A 197 1.56 -0.48 5.56
CA ALA A 197 2.59 -1.30 6.17
C ALA A 197 3.16 -0.63 7.44
N GLY A 198 3.12 -1.33 8.57
CA GLY A 198 3.58 -0.83 9.85
C GLY A 198 3.93 -1.92 10.85
N VAL A 199 4.94 -1.64 11.69
CA VAL A 199 5.33 -2.49 12.84
C VAL A 199 4.26 -2.52 13.93
N ASN A 200 3.33 -1.56 13.88
CA ASN A 200 2.14 -1.45 14.73
C ASN A 200 0.91 -1.08 13.88
N ALA A 201 0.81 -1.58 12.64
CA ALA A 201 -0.25 -1.19 11.70
C ALA A 201 -1.64 -1.24 12.35
N ALA A 202 -2.49 -0.25 12.06
CA ALA A 202 -3.86 -0.19 12.53
C ALA A 202 -4.65 -1.41 12.06
N ASN A 203 -5.58 -1.87 12.89
CA ASN A 203 -6.43 -3.01 12.53
C ASN A 203 -7.42 -2.61 11.43
N MET A 204 -7.62 -3.50 10.46
CA MET A 204 -8.78 -3.48 9.58
C MET A 204 -10.04 -3.79 10.37
N GLU A 205 -11.14 -3.10 10.06
CA GLU A 205 -12.47 -3.41 10.58
C GLU A 205 -13.27 -4.18 9.50
N LEU A 206 -13.89 -5.28 9.89
CA LEU A 206 -14.85 -6.02 9.08
C LEU A 206 -16.17 -6.12 9.85
N VAL A 207 -17.23 -5.52 9.31
CA VAL A 207 -18.57 -5.53 9.92
C VAL A 207 -19.47 -6.48 9.15
N LEU A 208 -19.95 -7.52 9.81
CA LEU A 208 -20.88 -8.50 9.25
C LEU A 208 -22.26 -8.37 9.92
N SER A 209 -23.30 -8.10 9.11
CA SER A 209 -24.70 -8.07 9.57
C SER A 209 -25.39 -9.43 9.52
N GLU A 210 -24.84 -10.35 8.75
CA GLU A 210 -25.34 -11.72 8.58
C GLU A 210 -24.17 -12.67 8.27
N PRO A 211 -24.35 -14.00 8.42
CA PRO A 211 -23.32 -14.97 8.04
C PRO A 211 -22.99 -14.83 6.55
N CYS A 212 -21.70 -14.78 6.20
CA CYS A 212 -21.29 -14.66 4.81
C CYS A 212 -19.94 -15.32 4.51
N LEU A 213 -19.72 -15.59 3.22
CA LEU A 213 -18.43 -15.94 2.67
C LEU A 213 -17.65 -14.65 2.40
N VAL A 214 -16.58 -14.42 3.17
CA VAL A 214 -15.77 -13.21 3.12
C VAL A 214 -14.58 -13.42 2.20
N TYR A 215 -14.36 -12.45 1.30
CA TYR A 215 -13.13 -12.26 0.57
C TYR A 215 -12.17 -11.47 1.45
N PHE A 216 -10.99 -12.01 1.74
CA PHE A 216 -9.85 -11.27 2.29
C PHE A 216 -8.85 -11.09 1.17
N VAL A 217 -8.42 -9.86 0.92
CA VAL A 217 -7.57 -9.55 -0.22
C VAL A 217 -6.46 -8.58 0.19
N LEU A 218 -5.26 -8.87 -0.27
CA LEU A 218 -4.10 -7.98 -0.26
C LEU A 218 -3.71 -7.68 -1.70
N ASN A 219 -3.76 -6.42 -2.11
CA ASN A 219 -2.98 -5.97 -3.25
C ASN A 219 -1.55 -5.70 -2.77
N ALA A 220 -0.67 -6.66 -2.99
CA ALA A 220 0.72 -6.59 -2.57
C ALA A 220 1.53 -5.59 -3.41
N ASN A 221 1.02 -5.14 -4.56
CA ASN A 221 1.67 -4.06 -5.33
C ASN A 221 1.42 -2.71 -4.65
N LEU A 222 0.24 -2.49 -4.07
CA LEU A 222 -0.09 -1.22 -3.42
C LEU A 222 0.07 -1.21 -1.90
N GLY A 223 0.18 -2.38 -1.28
CA GLY A 223 0.19 -2.51 0.18
C GLY A 223 -1.18 -2.20 0.79
N ARG A 224 -2.25 -2.55 0.08
CA ARG A 224 -3.63 -2.27 0.48
C ARG A 224 -4.42 -3.56 0.70
N LEU A 225 -5.32 -3.51 1.66
CA LEU A 225 -6.21 -4.58 2.08
C LEU A 225 -7.66 -4.25 1.77
N TYR A 226 -8.41 -5.30 1.48
CA TYR A 226 -9.85 -5.28 1.32
C TYR A 226 -10.47 -6.51 2.00
N ALA A 227 -11.63 -6.33 2.61
CA ALA A 227 -12.47 -7.48 2.95
C ALA A 227 -13.96 -7.18 2.85
N SER A 228 -14.70 -8.08 2.22
CA SER A 228 -16.16 -7.98 2.13
C SER A 228 -16.83 -9.31 1.79
N CYS A 229 -18.15 -9.39 1.95
CA CYS A 229 -18.95 -10.53 1.49
C CYS A 229 -19.15 -10.57 -0.05
N GLU A 230 -18.77 -9.49 -0.74
CA GLU A 230 -18.80 -9.37 -2.19
C GLU A 230 -17.39 -9.56 -2.73
N ALA A 231 -17.29 -10.14 -3.93
CA ALA A 231 -16.01 -10.19 -4.62
C ALA A 231 -15.52 -8.74 -4.83
N PRO A 232 -14.22 -8.46 -4.63
CA PRO A 232 -13.68 -7.15 -4.94
C PRO A 232 -13.99 -6.82 -6.40
N VAL A 233 -14.52 -5.64 -6.65
CA VAL A 233 -14.55 -5.10 -8.01
C VAL A 233 -13.15 -4.55 -8.25
N ASP A 234 -12.41 -5.15 -9.18
CA ASP A 234 -11.05 -4.73 -9.53
C ASP A 234 -11.08 -3.36 -10.23
N ASN A 235 -11.24 -2.33 -9.39
CA ASN A 235 -11.28 -0.93 -9.75
C ASN A 235 -10.03 -0.20 -9.25
N GLU A 236 -9.10 -0.92 -8.59
CA GLU A 236 -7.84 -0.32 -8.17
C GLU A 236 -7.09 0.14 -9.42
N VAL A 237 -6.44 1.30 -9.32
CA VAL A 237 -5.86 2.05 -10.44
C VAL A 237 -4.88 1.15 -11.21
N LEU A 238 -5.37 0.51 -12.28
CA LEU A 238 -4.67 -0.50 -13.10
C LEU A 238 -3.29 -0.05 -13.61
N ASN A 239 -3.01 1.25 -13.60
CA ASN A 239 -1.74 1.78 -14.06
C ASN A 239 -0.60 1.54 -13.05
N TRP A 240 -0.84 1.47 -11.75
CA TRP A 240 0.24 1.38 -10.76
C TRP A 240 0.62 -0.06 -10.37
N SER A 241 -0.36 -0.96 -10.26
CA SER A 241 -0.09 -2.38 -9.96
C SER A 241 0.88 -3.01 -10.96
N ASN A 242 0.75 -2.65 -12.24
CA ASN A 242 1.60 -3.13 -13.33
C ASN A 242 3.05 -2.60 -13.32
N VAL A 243 3.32 -1.48 -12.64
CA VAL A 243 4.67 -0.90 -12.61
C VAL A 243 5.51 -1.54 -11.51
N LYS A 244 4.92 -1.81 -10.35
CA LYS A 244 5.63 -2.44 -9.24
C LYS A 244 5.97 -3.91 -9.47
N SER A 245 5.19 -4.63 -10.27
CA SER A 245 5.54 -5.99 -10.69
C SER A 245 6.85 -6.05 -11.51
N LEU A 246 7.37 -4.92 -11.99
CA LEU A 246 8.64 -4.85 -12.72
C LEU A 246 9.88 -4.82 -11.81
N TYR A 247 9.69 -4.62 -10.50
CA TYR A 247 10.78 -4.45 -9.52
C TYR A 247 10.86 -5.61 -8.51
N ARG A 248 10.02 -6.65 -8.66
CA ARG A 248 10.07 -7.89 -7.86
C ARG A 248 10.94 -8.97 -8.51
#